data_AF-A0A3B8RUC7-F1
#
_entry.id   AF-A0A3B8RUC7-F1
#
_cell.length_a   1.000
_cell.length_b   1.000
_cell.length_c   1.000
_cell.angle_alpha   90.00
_cell.angle_beta   90.00
_cell.angle_gamma   90.00
#
_symmetry.space_group_name_H-M   'P 1'
#
loop_
_entity.id
_entity.type
_entity.pdbx_description
1 polymer ?
#
loop_
_entity_poly.entity_id
_entity_poly.type
_entity_poly.pdbx_seq_one_letter_code
_entity_poly.pdbx_strand_id
1 'polypeptide(L)'
;EALTKLASIYQNKMLKTLSDIESLENAVNIYRQVYDDYPNSKQAPTSLFMSSFILANELQKYDLAKASYNLFLQKYPNHELASSAREELKNLGLSPEEILEKKSAPNT
;
A
#
# COMPACT_ATOMS: atom_id res chain seq x y z
N GLU A 1 -9.54 4.66 -14.20
CA GLU A 1 -8.68 5.80 -14.61
C GLU A 1 -8.96 7.09 -13.83
N ALA A 2 -10.20 7.59 -13.77
CA ALA A 2 -10.49 8.83 -13.05
C ALA A 2 -10.25 8.74 -11.52
N LEU A 3 -10.76 7.68 -10.86
CA LEU A 3 -10.55 7.46 -9.43
C LEU A 3 -9.06 7.25 -9.08
N THR A 4 -8.33 6.48 -9.88
CA THR A 4 -6.89 6.26 -9.67
C THR A 4 -6.09 7.54 -9.82
N LYS A 5 -6.46 8.42 -10.78
CA LYS A 5 -5.83 9.74 -10.93
C LYS A 5 -6.14 10.65 -9.73
N LEU A 6 -7.37 10.61 -9.22
CA LEU A 6 -7.75 11.35 -8.02
C LEU A 6 -6.97 10.85 -6.79
N ALA A 7 -6.87 9.53 -6.61
CA ALA A 7 -6.06 8.94 -5.56
C ALA A 7 -4.60 9.40 -5.64
N SER A 8 -4.02 9.49 -6.85
CA SER A 8 -2.67 10.04 -7.04
C SER A 8 -2.55 11.52 -6.71
N ILE A 9 -3.59 12.34 -6.93
CA ILE A 9 -3.58 13.77 -6.53
C ILE A 9 -3.48 13.87 -5.00
N TYR A 10 -4.25 13.05 -4.29
CA TYR A 10 -4.22 12.95 -2.83
C TYR A 10 -2.90 12.38 -2.33
N GLN A 11 -2.40 11.30 -2.92
CA GLN A 11 -1.11 10.69 -2.55
C GLN A 11 0.05 11.67 -2.69
N ASN A 12 0.07 12.46 -3.77
CA ASN A 12 1.09 13.47 -4.02
C ASN A 12 0.83 14.79 -3.26
N LYS A 13 -0.15 14.81 -2.34
CA LYS A 13 -0.45 15.96 -1.44
C LYS A 13 -0.62 17.27 -2.21
N MET A 14 -1.22 17.22 -3.40
CA MET A 14 -1.32 18.38 -4.30
C MET A 14 -2.36 19.42 -3.84
N LEU A 15 -3.22 19.05 -2.89
CA LEU A 15 -4.28 19.91 -2.35
C LEU A 15 -3.77 20.67 -1.13
N LYS A 16 -3.38 21.93 -1.32
CA LYS A 16 -2.82 22.80 -0.28
C LYS A 16 -3.76 23.07 0.92
N THR A 17 -5.04 22.77 0.80
CA THR A 17 -6.04 22.97 1.86
C THR A 17 -6.09 21.81 2.85
N LEU A 18 -5.42 20.69 2.56
CA LEU A 18 -5.42 19.50 3.40
C LEU A 18 -4.06 19.30 4.04
N SER A 19 -4.05 18.71 5.23
CA SER A 19 -2.82 18.18 5.79
C SER A 19 -2.32 16.97 4.99
N ASP A 20 -1.04 16.63 5.18
CA ASP A 20 -0.43 15.42 4.62
C ASP A 20 -1.21 14.16 5.03
N ILE A 21 -1.59 14.07 6.31
CA ILE A 21 -2.31 12.91 6.85
C ILE A 21 -3.68 12.79 6.19
N GLU A 22 -4.47 13.86 6.15
CA GLU A 22 -5.79 13.86 5.51
C GLU A 22 -5.69 13.51 4.02
N SER A 23 -4.67 14.03 3.33
CA SER A 23 -4.44 13.72 1.92
C SER A 23 -4.14 12.23 1.73
N LEU A 24 -3.26 11.65 2.54
CA LEU A 24 -2.91 10.24 2.46
C LEU A 24 -4.09 9.33 2.82
N GLU A 25 -4.91 9.68 3.83
CA GLU A 25 -6.12 8.93 4.18
C GLU A 25 -7.14 8.93 3.04
N ASN A 26 -7.33 10.07 2.36
CA ASN A 26 -8.17 10.12 1.17
C ASN A 26 -7.62 9.26 0.02
N ALA A 27 -6.30 9.26 -0.20
CA ALA A 27 -5.68 8.40 -1.20
C ALA A 27 -5.96 6.91 -0.91
N VAL A 28 -5.76 6.48 0.35
CA VAL A 28 -6.06 5.11 0.80
C VAL A 28 -7.52 4.76 0.54
N ASN A 29 -8.46 5.63 0.90
CA ASN A 29 -9.89 5.40 0.74
C ASN A 29 -10.28 5.25 -0.74
N ILE A 30 -9.77 6.11 -1.62
CA ILE A 30 -10.10 6.04 -3.05
C ILE A 30 -9.48 4.81 -3.70
N TYR A 31 -8.21 4.50 -3.39
CA TYR A 31 -7.59 3.28 -3.87
C TYR A 31 -8.34 2.03 -3.41
N ARG A 32 -8.80 2.03 -2.16
CA ARG A 32 -9.59 0.94 -1.61
C ARG A 32 -10.94 0.82 -2.31
N GLN A 33 -11.61 1.94 -2.55
CA GLN A 33 -12.87 1.98 -3.30
C GLN A 33 -12.72 1.39 -4.71
N VAL A 34 -11.62 1.70 -5.43
CA VAL A 34 -11.39 1.09 -6.77
C VAL A 34 -11.38 -0.44 -6.70
N TYR A 35 -10.77 -0.99 -5.65
CA TYR A 35 -10.78 -2.44 -5.42
C TYR A 35 -12.16 -2.97 -5.03
N ASP A 36 -12.83 -2.33 -4.06
CA ASP A 36 -14.11 -2.81 -3.53
C ASP A 36 -15.23 -2.74 -4.59
N ASP A 37 -15.29 -1.67 -5.38
CA ASP A 37 -16.33 -1.46 -6.41
C ASP A 37 -16.02 -2.24 -7.71
N TYR A 38 -14.74 -2.42 -8.04
CA TYR A 38 -14.31 -2.97 -9.34
C TYR A 38 -13.21 -4.05 -9.20
N PRO A 39 -13.39 -5.13 -8.43
CA PRO A 39 -12.34 -6.09 -8.09
C PRO A 39 -11.76 -6.84 -9.30
N ASN A 40 -12.49 -6.92 -10.42
CA ASN A 40 -12.02 -7.60 -11.63
C ASN A 40 -11.38 -6.64 -12.65
N SER A 41 -11.30 -5.34 -12.33
CA SER A 41 -10.68 -4.35 -13.24
C SER A 41 -9.16 -4.48 -13.25
N LYS A 42 -8.54 -4.05 -14.35
CA LYS A 42 -7.07 -4.02 -14.48
C LYS A 42 -6.39 -3.20 -13.39
N GLN A 43 -7.10 -2.22 -12.82
CA GLN A 43 -6.58 -1.30 -11.82
C GLN A 43 -6.78 -1.80 -10.38
N ALA A 44 -7.65 -2.78 -10.16
CA ALA A 44 -7.99 -3.25 -8.81
C ALA A 44 -6.79 -3.79 -8.03
N PRO A 45 -5.90 -4.64 -8.61
CA PRO A 45 -4.75 -5.15 -7.88
C PRO A 45 -3.81 -4.03 -7.47
N THR A 46 -3.41 -3.18 -8.41
CA THR A 46 -2.51 -2.05 -8.14
C THR A 46 -3.11 -1.09 -7.12
N SER A 47 -4.41 -0.80 -7.18
CA SER A 47 -5.07 0.09 -6.22
C SER A 47 -5.06 -0.50 -4.81
N LEU A 48 -5.39 -1.79 -4.66
CA LEU A 48 -5.33 -2.44 -3.35
C LEU A 48 -3.89 -2.48 -2.80
N PHE A 49 -2.90 -2.71 -3.66
CA PHE A 49 -1.49 -2.63 -3.26
C PHE A 49 -1.11 -1.22 -2.78
N MET A 50 -1.46 -0.17 -3.55
CA MET A 50 -1.13 1.22 -3.20
C MET A 50 -1.79 1.66 -1.88
N SER A 51 -3.04 1.27 -1.65
CA SER A 51 -3.71 1.49 -0.36
C SER A 51 -2.90 0.87 0.80
N SER A 52 -2.45 -0.37 0.63
CA SER A 52 -1.63 -1.09 1.62
C SER A 52 -0.27 -0.41 1.84
N PHE A 53 0.37 0.04 0.77
CA PHE A 53 1.67 0.71 0.80
C PHE A 53 1.62 2.05 1.52
N ILE A 54 0.62 2.87 1.25
CA ILE A 54 0.44 4.15 1.95
C ILE A 54 0.16 3.92 3.44
N LEU A 55 -0.67 2.92 3.78
CA LEU A 55 -0.92 2.55 5.17
C LEU A 55 0.37 2.15 5.91
N ALA A 56 1.25 1.38 5.26
CA ALA A 56 2.50 0.92 5.85
C ALA A 56 3.55 2.04 5.98
N ASN A 57 3.82 2.72 4.88
CA ASN A 57 5.04 3.53 4.74
C ASN A 57 4.82 5.01 5.05
N GLU A 58 3.61 5.53 4.83
CA GLU A 58 3.32 6.95 5.01
C GLU A 58 2.51 7.21 6.29
N LEU A 59 1.51 6.37 6.56
CA LEU A 59 0.63 6.53 7.72
C LEU A 59 1.03 5.67 8.92
N GLN A 60 1.97 4.74 8.74
CA GLN A 60 2.44 3.81 9.78
C GLN A 60 1.30 3.04 10.50
N LYS A 61 0.18 2.83 9.81
CA LYS A 61 -0.98 2.06 10.28
C LYS A 61 -0.76 0.58 9.98
N TYR A 62 0.22 -0.02 10.65
CA TYR A 62 0.74 -1.35 10.33
C TYR A 62 -0.32 -2.45 10.38
N ASP A 63 -1.25 -2.44 11.34
CA ASP A 63 -2.31 -3.46 11.38
C ASP A 63 -3.22 -3.42 10.15
N LEU A 64 -3.59 -2.21 9.71
CA LEU A 64 -4.40 -2.01 8.51
C LEU A 64 -3.62 -2.39 7.25
N ALA A 65 -2.34 -2.00 7.17
CA ALA A 65 -1.46 -2.37 6.06
C ALA A 65 -1.33 -3.90 5.95
N LYS A 66 -1.10 -4.58 7.07
CA LYS A 66 -0.99 -6.03 7.14
C LYS A 66 -2.26 -6.72 6.65
N ALA A 67 -3.42 -6.27 7.13
CA ALA A 67 -4.71 -6.80 6.67
C ALA A 67 -4.90 -6.60 5.15
N SER A 68 -4.55 -5.42 4.65
CA SER A 68 -4.72 -5.07 3.23
C SER A 68 -3.74 -5.82 2.31
N TYR A 69 -2.47 -6.00 2.71
CA TYR A 69 -1.52 -6.83 1.95
C TYR A 69 -1.91 -8.31 1.94
N ASN A 70 -2.41 -8.85 3.05
CA ASN A 70 -2.91 -10.23 3.08
C ASN A 70 -4.12 -10.40 2.15
N LEU A 71 -5.02 -9.42 2.11
CA LEU A 71 -6.13 -9.42 1.16
C LEU A 71 -5.63 -9.37 -0.29
N PHE A 72 -4.64 -8.52 -0.59
CA PHE A 72 -4.02 -8.46 -1.90
C PHE A 72 -3.45 -9.81 -2.32
N LEU A 73 -2.68 -10.47 -1.45
CA LEU A 73 -2.09 -11.78 -1.72
C LEU A 73 -3.14 -12.89 -1.87
N GLN A 74 -4.26 -12.79 -1.14
CA GLN A 74 -5.37 -13.73 -1.28
C GLN A 74 -6.08 -13.57 -2.63
N LYS A 75 -6.32 -12.34 -3.07
CA LYS A 75 -7.14 -12.04 -4.25
C LYS A 75 -6.34 -12.06 -5.54
N TYR A 76 -5.08 -11.66 -5.47
CA TYR A 76 -4.18 -11.49 -6.61
C TYR A 76 -2.84 -12.22 -6.41
N PRO A 77 -2.83 -13.53 -6.07
CA PRO A 77 -1.61 -14.25 -5.70
C PRO A 77 -0.54 -14.32 -6.82
N ASN A 78 -0.98 -14.20 -8.08
CA ASN A 78 -0.15 -14.29 -9.27
C ASN A 78 0.12 -12.93 -9.94
N HIS A 79 -0.30 -11.82 -9.32
CA HIS A 79 -0.01 -10.48 -9.83
C HIS A 79 1.48 -10.15 -9.68
N GLU A 80 2.04 -9.34 -10.56
CA GLU A 80 3.47 -8.97 -10.55
C GLU A 80 3.93 -8.36 -9.21
N LEU A 81 3.02 -7.64 -8.53
CA LEU A 81 3.27 -7.04 -7.20
C LEU A 81 3.14 -8.01 -6.01
N ALA A 82 2.79 -9.29 -6.22
CA ALA A 82 2.65 -10.26 -5.13
C ALA A 82 3.95 -10.51 -4.38
N SER A 83 5.09 -10.54 -5.08
CA SER A 83 6.39 -10.66 -4.42
C SER A 83 6.70 -9.43 -3.55
N SER A 84 6.43 -8.23 -4.07
CA SER A 84 6.60 -6.97 -3.32
C SER A 84 5.70 -6.93 -2.08
N ALA A 85 4.43 -7.33 -2.18
CA ALA A 85 3.52 -7.37 -1.03
C ALA A 85 4.00 -8.33 0.07
N ARG A 86 4.62 -9.46 -0.28
CA ARG A 86 5.24 -10.37 0.70
C ARG A 86 6.47 -9.76 1.36
N GLU A 87 7.28 -9.01 0.61
CA GLU A 87 8.45 -8.32 1.16
C GLU A 87 8.03 -7.20 2.13
N GLU A 88 7.07 -6.37 1.74
CA GLU A 88 6.49 -5.32 2.60
C GLU A 88 5.94 -5.92 3.91
N LEU A 89 5.19 -7.02 3.84
CA LEU A 89 4.70 -7.72 5.03
C LEU A 89 5.82 -8.24 5.95
N LYS A 90 6.91 -8.75 5.38
CA LYS A 90 8.06 -9.28 6.14
C LYS A 90 8.84 -8.19 6.87
N ASN A 91 8.81 -6.97 6.33
CA ASN A 91 9.59 -5.84 6.80
C ASN A 91 8.71 -4.74 7.44
N LEU A 92 7.43 -5.05 7.66
CA LEU A 92 6.46 -4.08 8.13
C LEU A 92 6.88 -3.47 9.48
N GLY A 93 6.94 -2.14 9.54
CA GLY A 93 7.33 -1.40 10.73
C GLY A 93 8.84 -1.38 11.01
N LEU A 94 9.66 -2.03 10.17
CA LEU A 94 11.10 -1.94 10.26
C LEU A 94 11.61 -0.69 9.54
N SER A 95 12.66 -0.08 10.09
CA SER A 95 13.42 0.96 9.42
C SER A 95 14.28 0.38 8.29
N PRO A 96 14.73 1.20 7.32
CA PRO A 96 15.67 0.76 6.28
C PRO A 96 16.96 0.15 6.86
N GLU A 97 17.46 0.68 7.97
CA GLU A 97 18.65 0.19 8.68
C GLU A 97 18.41 -1.21 9.25
N GLU A 98 17.28 -1.42 9.94
CA GLU A 98 16.90 -2.74 10.49
C GLU A 98 16.71 -3.79 9.39
N ILE A 99 16.15 -3.39 8.24
CA ILE A 99 16.02 -4.26 7.07
C ILE A 99 17.40 -4.65 6.53
N LEU A 100 18.34 -3.70 6.45
CA LEU A 100 19.70 -3.95 5.98
C LEU A 100 20.46 -4.88 6.91
N GLU A 101 20.38 -4.66 8.23
CA GLU A 101 20.99 -5.51 9.25
C GLU A 101 20.46 -6.95 9.18
N LYS A 102 19.14 -7.11 9.07
CA LYS A 102 18.50 -8.43 8.92
C LYS A 102 18.93 -9.16 7.65
N LYS A 103 19.27 -8.44 6.58
CA LYS A 103 19.76 -9.02 5.31
C LYS A 103 21.26 -9.34 5.36
N SER A 104 22.05 -8.67 6.20
CA SER A 104 23.50 -8.87 6.33
C SER A 104 23.89 -9.86 7.43
N ALA A 105 22.99 -10.16 8.37
CA ALA A 105 23.21 -11.17 9.39
C ALA A 105 23.45 -12.56 8.76
N PRO A 106 24.59 -13.23 9.03
CA PRO A 106 24.79 -14.60 8.58
C PRO A 106 23.75 -15.50 9.23
N ASN A 107 22.96 -16.22 8.41
CA ASN A 107 22.08 -17.29 8.89
C ASN A 107 22.94 -18.28 9.68
N THR A 108 22.80 -18.27 11.01
CA THR A 108 23.40 -19.25 11.91
C THR A 108 22.44 -20.40 12.17
#